data_AF-A0A842T3T7-F1
#
_entry.id   AF-A0A842T3T7-F1
#
_cell.length_a   1.000
_cell.length_b   1.000
_cell.length_c   1.000
_cell.angle_alpha   90.00
_cell.angle_beta   90.00
_cell.angle_gamma   90.00
#
_symmetry.space_group_name_H-M   'P 1'
#
loop_
_entity.id
_entity.type
_entity.pdbx_description
1 polymer ?
#
loop_
_entity_poly.entity_id
_entity_poly.type
_entity_poly.pdbx_seq_one_letter_code
_entity_poly.pdbx_strand_id
1 'polypeptide(L)'
;MGFKERTNNFVNSIPTLEKTKAIKYIFLGLLLIIIFGLIAGISSSIANEAGNWKTMADNIAQIQLSEGIINNTQYNNIRISNWQIWHALQLQETILANIAKVGVDIGLILISMGFISFAVNENLDPRTRFISLILSGVILLVILFTTLFTSISLTIA
;
A
#
# COMPACT_ATOMS: atom_id res chain seq x y z
N MET A 1 -15.19 27.37 32.99
CA MET A 1 -15.89 26.08 33.16
C MET A 1 -16.04 25.27 31.86
N GLY A 2 -15.92 25.83 30.65
CA GLY A 2 -16.32 25.11 29.42
C GLY A 2 -15.32 24.17 28.72
N PHE A 3 -14.05 24.06 29.13
CA PHE A 3 -13.09 23.18 28.43
C PHE A 3 -13.20 21.72 28.89
N LYS A 4 -13.38 21.47 30.20
CA LYS A 4 -13.53 20.12 30.77
C LYS A 4 -14.84 19.45 30.34
N GLU A 5 -15.95 20.19 30.24
CA GLU A 5 -17.24 19.65 29.77
C GLU A 5 -17.22 19.30 28.28
N ARG A 6 -16.53 20.09 27.45
CA ARG A 6 -16.42 19.80 26.00
C ARG A 6 -15.57 18.55 25.72
N THR A 7 -14.47 18.34 26.45
CA THR A 7 -13.70 17.08 26.33
C THR A 7 -14.51 15.88 26.81
N ASN A 8 -15.31 16.01 27.88
CA ASN A 8 -16.16 14.92 28.36
C ASN A 8 -17.19 14.49 27.31
N ASN A 9 -17.85 15.44 26.65
CA ASN A 9 -18.83 15.08 25.62
C ASN A 9 -18.18 14.43 24.38
N PHE A 10 -16.98 14.87 23.99
CA PHE A 10 -16.26 14.26 22.87
C PHE A 10 -15.81 12.83 23.20
N VAL A 11 -15.22 12.61 24.38
CA VAL A 11 -14.76 11.28 24.82
C VAL A 11 -15.95 10.32 24.99
N ASN A 12 -17.07 10.80 25.54
CA ASN A 12 -18.29 10.00 25.71
C ASN A 12 -19.01 9.69 24.39
N SER A 13 -18.74 10.46 23.33
CA SER A 13 -19.27 10.21 21.98
C SER A 13 -18.41 9.25 21.14
N ILE A 14 -17.23 8.84 21.64
CA ILE A 14 -16.44 7.81 20.99
C ILE A 14 -17.13 6.46 21.30
N PRO A 15 -17.60 5.71 20.29
CA PRO A 15 -18.24 4.43 20.52
C PRO A 15 -17.26 3.52 21.27
N THR A 16 -17.64 3.15 22.50
CA THR A 16 -16.90 2.19 23.32
C THR A 16 -17.05 0.81 22.68
N LEU A 17 -16.21 0.56 21.68
CA LEU A 17 -16.11 -0.75 21.05
C LEU A 17 -15.67 -1.78 22.10
N GLU A 18 -16.46 -2.84 22.24
CA GLU A 18 -16.11 -3.99 23.09
C GLU A 18 -14.70 -4.48 22.73
N LYS A 19 -13.91 -4.91 23.73
CA LYS A 19 -12.53 -5.39 23.53
C LYS A 19 -12.42 -6.38 22.36
N THR A 20 -13.38 -7.28 22.21
CA THR A 20 -13.45 -8.26 21.13
C THR A 20 -13.57 -7.63 19.75
N LYS A 21 -14.30 -6.52 19.61
CA LYS A 21 -14.41 -5.78 18.34
C LYS A 21 -13.16 -4.98 18.05
N ALA A 22 -12.55 -4.35 19.07
CA ALA A 22 -11.29 -3.62 18.93
C ALA A 22 -10.14 -4.51 18.40
N ILE A 23 -10.01 -5.72 18.95
CA ILE A 23 -9.01 -6.70 18.49
C ILE A 23 -9.25 -7.11 17.04
N LYS A 24 -10.52 -7.30 16.64
CA LYS A 24 -10.88 -7.63 15.25
C LYS A 24 -10.42 -6.54 14.28
N TYR A 25 -10.57 -5.26 14.63
CA TYR A 25 -10.09 -4.16 13.78
C TYR A 25 -8.58 -4.14 13.63
N ILE A 26 -7.84 -4.39 14.71
CA ILE A 26 -6.37 -4.50 14.66
C ILE A 26 -5.95 -5.66 13.77
N PHE A 27 -6.57 -6.84 13.94
CA PHE A 27 -6.24 -8.02 13.16
C PHE A 27 -6.58 -7.84 11.68
N LEU A 28 -7.76 -7.30 11.37
CA LEU A 28 -8.18 -7.00 10.00
C LEU A 28 -7.25 -5.99 9.33
N GLY A 29 -6.88 -4.92 10.04
CA GLY A 29 -5.96 -3.92 9.53
C GLY A 29 -4.56 -4.48 9.28
N LEU A 30 -4.05 -5.35 10.16
CA LEU A 30 -2.77 -6.02 10.00
C LEU A 30 -2.78 -6.97 8.79
N LEU A 31 -3.85 -7.73 8.62
CA LEU A 31 -4.05 -8.60 7.46
C LEU A 31 -4.10 -7.81 6.15
N LEU A 32 -4.80 -6.66 6.12
CA LEU A 32 -4.84 -5.77 4.96
C LEU A 32 -3.44 -5.26 4.60
N ILE A 33 -2.66 -4.82 5.58
CA ILE A 33 -1.29 -4.33 5.35
C ILE A 33 -0.41 -5.42 4.75
N ILE A 34 -0.50 -6.66 5.24
CA ILE A 34 0.26 -7.78 4.69
C ILE A 34 -0.13 -8.03 3.23
N ILE A 35 -1.43 -8.11 2.94
CA ILE A 35 -1.92 -8.41 1.58
C ILE A 35 -1.48 -7.32 0.60
N PHE A 36 -1.74 -6.05 0.93
CA PHE A 36 -1.38 -4.94 0.04
C PHE A 36 0.14 -4.76 -0.08
N GLY A 37 0.90 -4.98 1.00
CA GLY A 37 2.36 -5.00 0.96
C GLY A 37 2.92 -6.09 0.05
N LEU A 38 2.33 -7.29 0.08
CA LEU A 38 2.71 -8.38 -0.83
C LEU A 38 2.38 -8.07 -2.28
N ILE A 39 1.19 -7.51 -2.55
CA ILE A 39 0.78 -7.11 -3.91
C ILE A 39 1.75 -6.08 -4.48
N ALA A 40 2.12 -5.06 -3.70
CA ALA A 40 3.12 -4.07 -4.10
C ALA A 40 4.49 -4.71 -4.37
N GLY A 41 4.94 -5.59 -3.47
CA GLY A 41 6.22 -6.28 -3.61
C GLY A 41 6.30 -7.15 -4.87
N ILE A 42 5.24 -7.93 -5.15
CA ILE A 42 5.14 -8.73 -6.37
C ILE A 42 5.15 -7.82 -7.60
N SER A 43 4.36 -6.75 -7.59
CA SER A 43 4.31 -5.84 -8.73
C SER A 43 5.65 -5.17 -9.03
N SER A 44 6.38 -4.76 -8.00
CA SER A 44 7.71 -4.16 -8.15
C SER A 44 8.72 -5.17 -8.66
N SER A 45 8.66 -6.41 -8.17
CA SER A 45 9.51 -7.50 -8.68
C SER A 45 9.30 -7.74 -10.18
N ILE A 46 8.03 -7.77 -10.64
CA ILE A 46 7.69 -7.95 -12.07
C ILE A 46 8.25 -6.80 -12.92
N ALA A 47 8.06 -5.56 -12.49
CA ALA A 47 8.52 -4.41 -13.27
C ALA A 47 10.04 -4.28 -13.32
N ASN A 48 10.74 -4.60 -12.23
CA ASN A 48 12.20 -4.66 -12.20
C ASN A 48 12.74 -5.73 -13.16
N GLU A 49 12.08 -6.90 -13.24
CA GLU A 49 12.50 -7.98 -14.14
C GLU A 49 12.07 -7.77 -15.60
N ALA A 50 11.09 -6.89 -15.86
CA ALA A 50 10.56 -6.64 -17.20
C ALA A 50 11.63 -6.18 -18.20
N GLY A 51 12.64 -5.44 -17.74
CA GLY A 51 13.76 -5.01 -18.60
C GLY A 51 14.64 -6.17 -19.06
N ASN A 52 14.90 -7.13 -18.17
CA ASN A 52 15.65 -8.35 -18.50
C ASN A 52 14.84 -9.22 -19.46
N TRP A 53 13.53 -9.37 -19.21
CA TRP A 53 12.63 -10.11 -20.09
C TRP A 53 12.60 -9.54 -21.51
N LYS A 54 12.46 -8.22 -21.64
CA LYS A 54 12.53 -7.51 -22.92
C LYS A 54 13.86 -7.78 -23.63
N THR A 55 14.97 -7.67 -22.92
CA THR A 55 16.31 -7.89 -23.49
C THR A 55 16.48 -9.33 -24.01
N MET A 56 16.02 -10.31 -23.23
CA MET A 56 16.02 -11.71 -23.65
C MET A 56 15.16 -11.92 -24.89
N ALA A 57 13.94 -11.37 -24.92
CA ALA A 57 13.02 -11.49 -26.05
C ALA A 57 13.57 -10.83 -27.33
N ASP A 58 14.19 -9.65 -27.21
CA ASP A 58 14.83 -8.96 -28.33
C ASP A 58 16.03 -9.75 -28.88
N ASN A 59 16.83 -10.38 -28.01
CA ASN A 59 17.95 -11.25 -28.42
C ASN A 59 17.45 -12.49 -29.16
N ILE A 60 16.39 -13.15 -28.69
CA ILE A 60 15.79 -14.29 -29.38
C ILE A 60 15.30 -13.87 -30.78
N ALA A 61 14.62 -12.73 -30.89
CA ALA A 61 14.16 -12.22 -32.17
C ALA A 61 15.33 -11.91 -33.13
N GLN A 62 16.45 -11.41 -32.60
CA GLN A 62 17.66 -11.15 -33.40
C GLN A 62 18.29 -12.45 -33.93
N ILE A 63 18.33 -13.50 -33.11
CA ILE A 63 18.80 -14.82 -33.53
C ILE A 63 17.90 -15.37 -34.64
N GLN A 64 16.57 -15.32 -34.45
CA GLN A 64 15.60 -15.77 -35.47
C GLN A 64 15.72 -15.01 -36.79
N LEU A 65 16.03 -13.70 -36.73
CA LEU A 65 16.29 -12.91 -37.93
C LEU A 65 17.57 -13.37 -38.63
N SER A 66 18.64 -13.60 -37.85
CA SER A 66 19.92 -14.08 -38.38
C SER A 66 19.83 -15.48 -38.99
N GLU A 67 18.98 -16.34 -38.44
CA GLU A 67 18.71 -17.69 -38.94
C GLU A 67 17.73 -17.68 -40.13
N GLY A 68 17.18 -16.52 -40.50
CA GLY A 68 16.21 -16.38 -41.59
C GLY A 68 14.82 -16.95 -41.26
N ILE A 69 14.55 -17.25 -39.99
CA ILE A 69 13.26 -17.75 -39.50
C ILE A 69 12.19 -16.65 -39.58
N ILE A 70 12.58 -15.41 -39.27
CA ILE A 70 11.73 -14.23 -39.38
C ILE A 70 12.35 -13.20 -40.31
N ASN A 71 11.52 -12.32 -40.88
CA ASN A 71 11.97 -11.21 -41.73
C ASN A 71 12.12 -9.90 -40.93
N ASN A 72 12.74 -8.89 -41.56
CA ASN A 72 12.97 -7.57 -40.93
C ASN A 72 11.68 -6.90 -40.42
N THR A 73 10.56 -7.05 -41.12
CA THR A 73 9.28 -6.48 -40.70
C THR A 73 8.77 -7.14 -39.43
N GLN A 74 8.84 -8.48 -39.36
CA GLN A 74 8.46 -9.25 -38.18
C GLN A 74 9.35 -8.93 -36.98
N TYR A 75 10.67 -8.85 -37.19
CA TYR A 75 11.62 -8.45 -36.15
C TYR A 75 11.28 -7.07 -35.56
N ASN A 76 11.04 -6.08 -36.41
CA ASN A 76 10.66 -4.74 -35.94
C ASN A 76 9.33 -4.75 -35.17
N ASN A 77 8.33 -5.49 -35.64
CA ASN A 77 7.05 -5.61 -34.95
C ASN A 77 7.20 -6.26 -33.57
N ILE A 78 8.04 -7.30 -33.45
CA ILE A 78 8.33 -7.95 -32.17
C ILE A 78 9.00 -6.98 -31.21
N ARG A 79 10.00 -6.21 -31.65
CA ARG A 79 10.69 -5.23 -30.80
C ARG A 79 9.78 -4.11 -30.32
N ILE A 80 8.91 -3.60 -31.20
CA ILE A 80 7.91 -2.58 -30.83
C ILE A 80 6.96 -3.16 -29.78
N SER A 81 6.48 -4.40 -29.97
CA SER A 81 5.63 -5.09 -29.00
C SER A 81 6.33 -5.26 -27.64
N ASN A 82 7.58 -5.77 -27.63
CA ASN A 82 8.35 -5.96 -26.39
C ASN A 82 8.59 -4.64 -25.65
N TRP A 83 8.85 -3.55 -26.38
CA TRP A 83 8.99 -2.22 -25.80
C TRP A 83 7.68 -1.73 -25.15
N GLN A 84 6.53 -1.94 -25.82
CA GLN A 84 5.21 -1.59 -25.27
C GLN A 84 4.88 -2.42 -24.02
N ILE A 85 5.16 -3.73 -24.04
CA ILE A 85 4.94 -4.62 -22.89
C ILE A 85 5.78 -4.16 -21.70
N TRP A 86 7.06 -3.86 -21.92
CA TRP A 86 7.94 -3.37 -20.86
C TRP A 86 7.41 -2.07 -20.21
N HIS A 87 7.01 -1.09 -21.02
CA HIS A 87 6.40 0.14 -20.51
C HIS A 87 5.06 -0.11 -19.79
N ALA A 88 4.23 -1.03 -20.29
CA ALA A 88 2.98 -1.39 -19.64
C ALA A 88 3.20 -2.00 -18.24
N LEU A 89 4.23 -2.84 -18.07
CA LEU A 89 4.58 -3.43 -16.78
C LEU A 89 5.12 -2.38 -15.78
N GLN A 90 5.88 -1.39 -16.25
CA GLN A 90 6.33 -0.26 -15.43
C GLN A 90 5.15 0.63 -14.98
N LEU A 91 4.20 0.89 -15.90
CA LEU A 91 2.99 1.63 -15.55
C LEU A 91 2.11 0.84 -14.57
N GLN A 92 2.00 -0.47 -14.75
CA GLN A 92 1.28 -1.35 -13.83
C GLN A 92 1.86 -1.27 -12.42
N GLU A 93 3.18 -1.28 -12.26
CA GLU A 93 3.83 -1.10 -10.95
C GLU A 93 3.39 0.19 -10.28
N THR A 94 3.41 1.31 -11.02
CA THR A 94 2.98 2.60 -10.47
C THR A 94 1.52 2.55 -10.01
N ILE A 95 0.63 1.97 -10.80
CA ILE A 95 -0.79 1.84 -10.46
C ILE A 95 -0.98 0.94 -9.22
N LEU A 96 -0.35 -0.24 -9.20
CA LEU A 96 -0.47 -1.19 -8.10
C LEU A 96 0.18 -0.68 -6.81
N ALA A 97 1.30 0.04 -6.89
CA ALA A 97 1.92 0.69 -5.75
C ALA A 97 0.98 1.73 -5.12
N ASN A 98 0.28 2.53 -5.95
CA ASN A 98 -0.70 3.50 -5.47
C ASN A 98 -1.91 2.82 -4.82
N ILE A 99 -2.45 1.76 -5.44
CA ILE A 99 -3.55 0.98 -4.86
C ILE A 99 -3.13 0.36 -3.52
N ALA A 100 -1.93 -0.23 -3.49
CA ALA A 100 -1.39 -0.84 -2.28
C ALA A 100 -1.18 0.20 -1.17
N LYS A 101 -0.70 1.39 -1.49
CA LYS A 101 -0.55 2.49 -0.53
C LYS A 101 -1.89 2.85 0.12
N VAL A 102 -2.94 3.05 -0.69
CA VAL A 102 -4.30 3.31 -0.18
C VAL A 102 -4.79 2.15 0.70
N GLY A 103 -4.53 0.91 0.30
CA GLY A 103 -4.89 -0.28 1.08
C GLY A 103 -4.17 -0.36 2.43
N VAL A 104 -2.87 -0.02 2.47
CA VAL A 104 -2.08 0.07 3.71
C VAL A 104 -2.60 1.19 4.59
N ASP A 105 -2.91 2.36 4.04
CA ASP A 105 -3.45 3.49 4.81
C ASP A 105 -4.80 3.12 5.45
N ILE A 106 -5.70 2.45 4.71
CA ILE A 106 -6.96 1.90 5.28
C ILE A 106 -6.67 0.91 6.41
N GLY A 107 -5.68 0.03 6.23
CA GLY A 107 -5.25 -0.91 7.27
C GLY A 107 -4.75 -0.21 8.54
N LEU A 108 -3.94 0.83 8.40
CA LEU A 108 -3.42 1.62 9.51
C LEU A 108 -4.53 2.41 10.23
N ILE A 109 -5.54 2.90 9.50
CA ILE A 109 -6.73 3.54 10.09
C ILE A 109 -7.50 2.53 10.96
N LEU A 110 -7.72 1.31 10.47
CA LEU A 110 -8.41 0.26 11.23
C LEU A 110 -7.65 -0.12 12.51
N ILE A 111 -6.33 -0.25 12.42
CA ILE A 111 -5.48 -0.49 13.60
C ILE A 111 -5.59 0.68 14.60
N SER A 112 -5.55 1.92 14.11
CA SER A 112 -5.71 3.12 14.94
C SER A 112 -7.05 3.14 15.67
N MET A 113 -8.16 2.84 14.97
CA MET A 113 -9.49 2.72 15.58
C MET A 113 -9.51 1.67 16.71
N GLY A 114 -8.83 0.53 16.51
CA GLY A 114 -8.67 -0.49 17.54
C GLY A 114 -7.92 0.00 18.78
N PHE A 115 -6.81 0.73 18.61
CA PHE A 115 -6.06 1.31 19.72
C PHE A 115 -6.79 2.45 20.43
N ILE A 116 -7.52 3.30 19.69
CA ILE A 116 -8.38 4.34 20.27
C ILE A 116 -9.48 3.70 21.13
N SER A 117 -10.09 2.62 20.65
CA SER A 117 -11.08 1.88 21.43
C SER A 117 -10.50 1.35 22.75
N PHE A 118 -9.25 0.88 22.75
CA PHE A 118 -8.58 0.49 24.00
C PHE A 118 -8.25 1.69 24.89
N ALA A 119 -7.88 2.83 24.33
CA ALA A 119 -7.57 4.04 25.09
C ALA A 119 -8.78 4.61 25.84
N VAL A 120 -10.00 4.45 25.28
CA VAL A 120 -11.25 4.95 25.88
C VAL A 120 -11.88 3.93 26.84
N ASN A 121 -11.41 2.68 26.87
CA ASN A 121 -12.03 1.63 27.67
C ASN A 121 -11.78 1.79 29.18
N GLU A 122 -12.84 2.10 29.93
CA GLU A 122 -12.80 2.36 31.37
C GLU A 122 -12.41 1.16 32.26
N ASN A 123 -12.34 -0.04 31.69
CA ASN A 123 -11.96 -1.26 32.42
C ASN A 123 -10.48 -1.64 32.25
N LEU A 124 -9.68 -0.80 31.57
CA LEU A 124 -8.24 -1.01 31.40
C LEU A 124 -7.41 -0.13 32.32
N ASP A 125 -6.22 -0.60 32.68
CA ASP A 125 -5.28 0.17 33.48
C ASP A 125 -4.94 1.52 32.82
N PRO A 126 -4.78 2.61 33.60
CA PRO A 126 -4.46 3.93 33.08
C PRO A 126 -3.19 3.95 32.22
N ARG A 127 -2.17 3.16 32.61
CA ARG A 127 -0.92 3.02 31.85
C ARG A 127 -1.19 2.42 30.47
N THR A 128 -1.99 1.36 30.41
CA THR A 128 -2.33 0.67 29.15
C THR A 128 -3.14 1.57 28.22
N ARG A 129 -4.07 2.36 28.76
CA ARG A 129 -4.83 3.35 27.96
C ARG A 129 -3.92 4.41 27.37
N PHE A 130 -3.00 4.94 28.17
CA PHE A 130 -2.05 5.96 27.73
C PHE A 130 -1.12 5.44 26.63
N ILE A 131 -0.60 4.22 26.79
CA ILE A 131 0.22 3.55 25.76
C ILE A 131 -0.58 3.33 24.47
N SER A 132 -1.84 2.89 24.58
CA SER A 132 -2.73 2.69 23.43
C SER A 132 -3.00 4.00 22.67
N LEU A 133 -3.18 5.10 23.40
CA LEU A 133 -3.38 6.43 22.83
C LEU A 133 -2.12 6.93 22.11
N ILE A 134 -0.94 6.73 22.70
CA ILE A 134 0.34 7.06 22.05
C ILE A 134 0.49 6.24 20.76
N LEU A 135 0.26 4.94 20.81
CA LEU A 135 0.34 4.05 19.64
C LEU A 135 -0.56 4.53 18.51
N SER A 136 -1.83 4.84 18.80
CA SER A 136 -2.72 5.40 17.78
C SER A 136 -2.22 6.75 17.25
N GLY A 137 -1.70 7.63 18.11
CA GLY A 137 -1.15 8.92 17.69
C GLY A 137 0.05 8.77 16.75
N VAL A 138 0.95 7.83 17.05
CA VAL A 138 2.11 7.52 16.20
C VAL A 138 1.65 6.98 14.84
N ILE A 139 0.68 6.06 14.82
CA ILE A 139 0.17 5.51 13.55
C ILE A 139 -0.49 6.60 12.70
N LEU A 140 -1.30 7.47 13.29
CA LEU A 140 -1.90 8.60 12.59
C LEU A 140 -0.85 9.58 12.05
N LEU A 141 0.23 9.81 12.79
CA LEU A 141 1.34 10.63 12.34
C LEU A 141 2.05 9.99 11.14
N VAL A 142 2.26 8.67 11.17
CA VAL A 142 2.82 7.93 10.03
C VAL A 142 1.94 8.05 8.80
N ILE A 143 0.61 7.89 8.93
CA ILE A 143 -0.33 8.09 7.82
C ILE A 143 -0.21 9.51 7.28
N LEU A 144 -0.18 10.52 8.14
CA LEU A 144 -0.10 11.92 7.72
C LEU A 144 1.21 12.19 6.96
N PHE A 145 2.31 11.61 7.41
CA PHE A 145 3.60 11.69 6.72
C PHE A 145 3.57 10.97 5.37
N THR A 146 3.07 9.73 5.29
CA THR A 146 2.97 9.00 4.02
C THR A 146 2.03 9.70 3.05
N THR A 147 0.91 10.24 3.51
CA THR A 147 -0.06 10.92 2.63
C THR A 147 0.51 12.21 2.03
N LEU A 148 1.24 13.00 2.84
CA LEU A 148 1.76 14.31 2.42
C LEU A 148 3.05 14.24 1.59
N PHE A 149 3.96 13.31 1.91
CA PHE A 149 5.30 13.30 1.31
C PHE A 149 5.49 12.30 0.17
N THR A 150 4.66 11.25 0.07
CA THR A 150 4.64 10.41 -1.14
C THR A 150 3.52 10.92 -2.03
N SER A 151 3.78 12.01 -2.75
CA SER A 151 2.97 12.43 -3.89
C SER A 151 2.64 11.21 -4.74
N ILE A 152 1.36 11.04 -5.10
CA ILE A 152 0.90 10.11 -6.14
C ILE A 152 1.55 10.61 -7.43
N SER A 153 2.80 10.21 -7.66
CA SER A 153 3.60 10.62 -8.80
C SER A 153 3.30 9.64 -9.92
N LEU A 154 2.21 9.92 -10.63
CA LEU A 154 2.11 9.51 -12.02
C LEU A 154 3.10 10.36 -12.81
N THR A 155 4.39 10.07 -12.69
CA THR A 155 5.38 10.59 -13.61
C THR A 155 5.26 9.74 -14.88
N ILE A 156 4.41 10.17 -15.79
CA ILE A 156 4.43 9.68 -17.17
C ILE A 156 5.71 10.27 -17.78
N ALA A 157 6.76 9.45 -17.86
CA ALA A 157 8.01 9.77 -18.55
C ALA A 157 7.94 9.25 -20.00
#